data_AF-A0A932YBH2-F1
#
_entry.id   AF-A0A932YBH2-F1
#
_cell.length_a   1.000
_cell.length_b   1.000
_cell.length_c   1.000
_cell.angle_alpha   90.00
_cell.angle_beta   90.00
_cell.angle_gamma   90.00
#
_symmetry.space_group_name_H-M   'P 1'
#
loop_
_entity.id
_entity.type
_entity.pdbx_description
1 polymer ?
#
loop_
_entity_poly.entity_id
_entity_poly.type
_entity_poly.pdbx_seq_one_letter_code
_entity_poly.pdbx_strand_id
1 'polypeptide(L)'
;MPLLIACGLAVAFLSVKFFKNNKKALFGLFVLTQIAFWTVSALMYFDWNFFASRGWGNDFMWNGYIRNLGIRAMPLDKIPTYHDAGLNALAFFICAVEPALLYLGVRWGWRLWLRDFQ
;
A
#
# COMPACT_ATOMS: atom_id res chain seq x y z
N MET A 1 -5.09 -1.43 2.43
CA MET A 1 -5.01 -2.58 1.50
C MET A 1 -5.77 -2.39 0.19
N PRO A 2 -7.03 -1.89 0.16
CA PRO A 2 -7.74 -1.66 -1.10
C PRO A 2 -7.01 -0.70 -2.05
N LEU A 3 -6.31 0.29 -1.48
CA LEU A 3 -5.54 1.27 -2.24
C LEU A 3 -4.39 0.65 -3.05
N LEU A 4 -3.63 -0.30 -2.50
CA LEU A 4 -2.54 -0.99 -3.23
C LEU A 4 -3.07 -1.79 -4.42
N ILE A 5 -4.21 -2.46 -4.26
CA ILE A 5 -4.88 -3.17 -5.35
C ILE A 5 -5.37 -2.17 -6.40
N ALA A 6 -6.00 -1.07 -6.00
CA ALA A 6 -6.44 0.00 -6.89
C ALA A 6 -5.26 0.65 -7.65
N CYS A 7 -4.14 0.90 -6.97
CA CYS A 7 -2.90 1.36 -7.60
C CYS A 7 -2.38 0.34 -8.61
N GLY A 8 -2.43 -0.96 -8.30
CA GLY A 8 -2.09 -2.02 -9.24
C GLY A 8 -2.97 -2.01 -10.50
N LEU A 9 -4.28 -1.81 -10.33
CA LEU A 9 -5.21 -1.63 -11.45
C LEU A 9 -4.86 -0.40 -12.30
N ALA A 10 -4.51 0.71 -11.66
CA ALA A 10 -4.08 1.93 -12.35
C ALA A 10 -2.76 1.74 -13.10
N VAL A 11 -1.78 1.06 -12.51
CA VAL A 11 -0.51 0.71 -13.15
C VAL A 11 -0.75 -0.13 -14.41
N ALA A 12 -1.62 -1.15 -14.32
CA ALA A 12 -2.04 -1.95 -15.46
C ALA A 12 -2.69 -1.09 -16.56
N PHE A 13 -3.64 -0.23 -16.20
CA PHE A 13 -4.32 0.68 -17.14
C PHE A 13 -3.34 1.63 -17.85
N LEU A 14 -2.44 2.27 -17.09
CA LEU A 14 -1.43 3.16 -17.65
C LEU A 14 -0.50 2.42 -18.62
N SER A 15 -0.10 1.19 -18.26
CA SER A 15 0.76 0.35 -19.10
C SER A 15 0.12 0.02 -20.44
N VAL A 16 -1.16 -0.34 -20.45
CA VAL A 16 -1.91 -0.65 -21.67
C VAL A 16 -2.13 0.62 -22.50
N LYS A 17 -2.65 1.69 -21.88
CA LYS A 17 -3.08 2.90 -22.58
C LYS A 17 -1.94 3.76 -23.12
N PHE A 18 -0.86 3.93 -22.35
CA PHE A 18 0.21 4.87 -22.68
C PHE A 18 1.52 4.19 -23.07
N PHE A 19 1.80 3.00 -22.54
CA PHE A 19 3.09 2.34 -22.74
C PHE A 19 3.03 1.14 -23.69
N LYS A 20 1.89 0.90 -24.35
CA LYS A 20 1.70 -0.20 -25.31
C LYS A 20 2.20 -1.55 -24.78
N ASN A 21 1.96 -1.84 -23.49
CA ASN A 21 2.43 -3.05 -22.81
C ASN A 21 3.95 -3.23 -22.74
N ASN A 22 4.73 -2.15 -22.76
CA ASN A 22 6.17 -2.23 -22.54
C ASN A 22 6.49 -2.75 -21.12
N LYS A 23 7.06 -3.96 -21.04
CA LYS A 23 7.40 -4.64 -19.79
C LYS A 23 8.35 -3.83 -18.89
N LYS A 24 9.28 -3.06 -19.47
CA LYS A 24 10.21 -2.22 -18.71
C LYS A 24 9.49 -1.06 -18.04
N ALA A 25 8.57 -0.41 -18.76
CA ALA A 25 7.77 0.68 -18.22
C ALA A 25 6.81 0.19 -17.12
N LEU A 26 6.19 -0.98 -17.33
CA LEU A 26 5.36 -1.63 -16.30
C LEU A 26 6.16 -1.92 -15.03
N PHE A 27 7.34 -2.52 -15.18
CA PHE A 27 8.23 -2.79 -14.05
C PHE A 27 8.65 -1.50 -13.33
N GLY A 28 8.98 -0.45 -14.08
CA GLY A 28 9.29 0.87 -13.52
C GLY A 28 8.14 1.45 -12.69
N LEU A 29 6.91 1.45 -13.22
CA LEU A 29 5.72 1.93 -12.51
C LEU A 29 5.41 1.11 -11.26
N PHE A 30 5.58 -0.21 -11.35
CA PHE A 30 5.42 -1.11 -10.21
C PHE A 30 6.43 -0.77 -9.10
N VAL A 31 7.71 -0.68 -9.44
CA VAL A 31 8.78 -0.35 -8.47
C VAL A 31 8.57 1.02 -7.87
N LEU A 32 8.25 2.05 -8.68
CA LEU A 32 7.98 3.40 -8.19
C LEU A 32 6.79 3.42 -7.21
N THR A 33 5.72 2.71 -7.54
CA THR A 33 4.55 2.60 -6.66
C THR A 33 4.93 1.91 -5.35
N GLN A 34 5.69 0.81 -5.41
CA GLN A 34 6.12 0.08 -4.21
C GLN A 34 7.02 0.93 -3.31
N ILE A 35 7.98 1.67 -3.89
CA ILE A 35 8.86 2.57 -3.14
C ILE A 35 8.04 3.68 -2.47
N ALA A 36 7.05 4.24 -3.16
CA ALA A 36 6.18 5.26 -2.58
C ALA A 36 5.39 4.73 -1.38
N PHE A 37 4.82 3.53 -1.48
CA PHE A 37 4.11 2.88 -0.37
C PHE A 37 5.05 2.58 0.80
N TRP A 38 6.21 1.98 0.56
CA TRP A 38 7.19 1.73 1.61
C TRP A 38 7.69 3.01 2.28
N THR A 39 7.84 4.10 1.53
CA THR A 39 8.24 5.40 2.08
C THR A 39 7.19 5.91 3.05
N VAL A 40 5.91 5.88 2.65
CA VAL A 40 4.80 6.28 3.53
C VAL A 40 4.72 5.35 4.75
N SER A 41 4.78 4.04 4.56
CA SER A 41 4.76 3.06 5.66
C SER A 41 5.93 3.26 6.63
N ALA A 42 7.14 3.58 6.14
CA ALA A 42 8.29 3.88 6.98
C ALA A 42 8.12 5.19 7.76
N LEU A 43 7.63 6.26 7.12
CA LEU A 43 7.35 7.52 7.80
C LEU A 43 6.30 7.35 8.90
N MET A 44 5.28 6.53 8.65
CA MET A 44 4.26 6.20 9.64
C MET A 44 4.82 5.34 10.78
N TYR A 45 5.68 4.36 10.46
CA TYR A 45 6.33 3.49 11.44
C TYR A 45 7.21 4.26 12.43
N PHE A 46 7.97 5.26 11.94
CA PHE A 46 8.83 6.09 12.79
C PHE A 46 8.10 7.27 13.44
N ASP A 47 6.77 7.38 13.29
CA ASP A 47 5.99 8.56 13.67
C ASP A 47 6.54 9.88 13.07
N TRP A 48 7.32 9.80 11.99
CA TRP A 48 7.81 10.93 11.22
C TRP A 48 6.71 11.41 10.28
N ASN A 49 5.61 11.86 10.85
CA ASN A 49 4.48 12.37 10.10
C ASN A 49 4.41 13.90 10.18
N PHE A 50 4.48 14.57 9.04
CA PHE A 50 4.01 15.96 8.90
C PHE A 50 2.50 16.08 9.24
N PHE A 51 1.77 14.95 9.18
CA PHE A 51 0.37 14.78 9.59
C PHE A 51 0.18 14.45 11.09
N ALA A 52 1.25 14.29 11.87
CA ALA A 52 1.18 13.94 13.29
C ALA A 52 0.48 15.03 14.12
N SER A 53 0.51 16.29 13.66
CA SER A 53 -0.23 17.41 14.26
C SER A 53 -1.75 17.21 14.33
N ARG A 54 -2.30 16.21 13.64
CA ARG A 54 -3.73 15.83 13.70
C ARG A 54 -4.02 14.56 14.52
N GLY A 55 -3.01 13.92 15.13
CA GLY A 55 -3.18 12.70 15.92
C GLY A 55 -3.30 11.41 15.09
N TRP A 56 -2.82 11.43 13.84
CA TRP A 56 -3.09 10.39 12.83
C TRP A 56 -1.87 9.50 12.52
N GLY A 57 -0.84 9.42 13.36
CA GLY A 57 0.36 8.61 13.07
C GLY A 57 0.09 7.10 13.12
N ASN A 58 0.30 6.51 14.29
CA ASN A 58 -0.04 5.10 14.56
C ASN A 58 -1.53 4.80 14.39
N ASP A 59 -2.43 5.74 14.70
CA ASP A 59 -3.87 5.56 14.52
C ASP A 59 -4.25 5.36 13.03
N PHE A 60 -3.61 6.07 12.11
CA PHE A 60 -3.84 5.84 10.68
C PHE A 60 -3.16 4.54 10.22
N MET A 61 -1.96 4.23 10.75
CA MET A 61 -1.21 3.02 10.39
C MET A 61 -1.91 1.74 10.82
N TRP A 62 -2.59 1.74 11.96
CA TRP A 62 -3.18 0.53 12.54
C TRP A 62 -4.69 0.56 12.47
N ASN A 63 -5.29 1.60 13.06
CA ASN A 63 -6.73 1.73 13.09
C ASN A 63 -7.32 2.13 11.73
N GLY A 64 -6.52 2.63 10.79
CA GLY A 64 -6.95 2.78 9.39
C GLY A 64 -7.24 1.42 8.73
N TYR A 65 -6.45 0.39 9.00
CA TYR A 65 -6.71 -0.97 8.48
C TYR A 65 -7.77 -1.71 9.28
N ILE A 66 -7.73 -1.60 10.61
CA ILE A 66 -8.67 -2.28 11.52
C ILE A 66 -10.10 -1.72 11.35
N ARG A 67 -10.28 -0.39 11.19
CA ARG A 67 -11.60 0.20 10.91
C ARG A 67 -12.17 -0.22 9.57
N ASN A 68 -11.33 -0.42 8.55
CA ASN A 68 -11.77 -0.96 7.26
C ASN A 68 -12.24 -2.42 7.33
N LEU A 69 -11.86 -3.16 8.38
CA LEU A 69 -12.31 -4.53 8.64
C LEU A 69 -13.53 -4.58 9.58
N GLY A 70 -14.08 -3.43 9.99
CA GLY A 70 -15.22 -3.36 10.92
C GLY A 70 -14.88 -3.77 12.35
N ILE A 71 -13.59 -3.92 12.68
CA ILE A 71 -13.11 -4.30 14.00
C ILE A 71 -12.94 -3.02 14.83
N ARG A 72 -13.24 -3.10 16.14
CA ARG A 72 -13.10 -1.97 17.05
C ARG A 72 -11.63 -1.54 17.09
N ALA A 73 -11.38 -0.24 16.88
CA ALA A 73 -10.05 0.35 16.91
C ALA A 73 -9.32 -0.04 18.22
N MET A 74 -8.06 -0.44 18.09
CA MET A 74 -7.22 -0.76 19.23
C MET A 74 -6.64 0.56 19.79
N PRO A 75 -6.41 0.66 21.12
CA PRO A 75 -5.79 1.82 21.74
C PRO A 75 -4.27 1.88 21.47
N LEU A 76 -3.90 1.94 20.18
CA LEU A 76 -2.53 1.94 19.65
C LEU A 76 -1.99 3.34 19.39
N ASP A 77 -2.74 4.36 19.78
CA ASP A 77 -2.44 5.78 19.58
C ASP A 77 -1.35 6.32 20.52
N LYS A 78 -0.96 5.55 21.54
CA LYS A 78 -0.09 6.03 22.64
C LYS A 78 1.33 5.47 22.64
N ILE A 79 1.61 4.43 21.85
CA ILE A 79 2.92 3.76 21.84
C ILE A 79 3.41 3.73 20.40
N PRO A 80 4.62 4.23 20.11
CA PRO A 80 5.20 4.12 18.77
C PRO A 80 5.33 2.66 18.36
N THR A 81 5.02 2.36 17.10
CA THR A 81 5.03 1.00 16.54
C THR A 81 6.30 0.21 16.87
N TYR A 82 7.47 0.86 16.82
CA TYR A 82 8.76 0.22 17.06
C TYR A 82 9.05 -0.14 18.52
N HIS A 83 8.25 0.33 19.48
CA HIS A 83 8.39 0.01 20.91
C HIS A 83 7.66 -1.26 21.34
N ASP A 84 6.73 -1.78 20.53
CA ASP A 84 5.99 -3.00 20.81
C ASP A 84 6.38 -4.12 19.83
N ALA A 85 6.81 -5.27 20.34
CA ALA A 85 7.29 -6.37 19.51
C ALA A 85 6.21 -6.96 18.60
N GLY A 86 4.94 -6.96 19.04
CA GLY A 86 3.81 -7.46 18.26
C GLY A 86 3.45 -6.52 17.11
N LEU A 87 3.39 -5.21 17.37
CA LEU A 87 3.15 -4.20 16.34
C LEU A 87 4.29 -4.13 15.33
N ASN A 88 5.53 -4.29 15.80
CA ASN A 88 6.70 -4.32 14.93
C ASN A 88 6.65 -5.54 13.98
N ALA A 89 6.39 -6.74 14.51
CA ALA A 89 6.21 -7.94 13.68
C ALA A 89 5.07 -7.78 12.67
N LEU A 90 3.95 -7.17 13.07
CA LEU A 90 2.83 -6.89 12.18
C LEU A 90 3.19 -5.87 11.09
N ALA A 91 3.99 -4.85 11.41
CA ALA A 91 4.45 -3.84 10.44
C ALA A 91 5.31 -4.48 9.35
N PHE A 92 6.26 -5.32 9.75
CA PHE A 92 7.07 -6.10 8.81
C PHE A 92 6.23 -7.01 7.94
N PHE A 93 5.25 -7.71 8.54
CA PHE A 93 4.35 -8.58 7.79
C PHE A 93 3.55 -7.79 6.73
N ILE A 94 2.98 -6.64 7.09
CA ILE A 94 2.24 -5.79 6.16
C ILE A 94 3.17 -5.33 5.03
N CYS A 95 4.33 -4.75 5.35
CA CYS A 95 5.32 -4.31 4.37
C CYS A 95 5.75 -5.42 3.41
N ALA A 96 5.88 -6.65 3.89
CA ALA A 96 6.22 -7.82 3.08
C ALA A 96 5.07 -8.26 2.15
N VAL A 97 3.82 -8.02 2.55
CA VAL A 97 2.62 -8.37 1.77
C VAL A 97 2.28 -7.30 0.71
N GLU A 98 2.71 -6.05 0.88
CA GLU A 98 2.42 -4.96 -0.08
C GLU A 98 2.79 -5.28 -1.54
N PRO A 99 3.99 -5.82 -1.86
CA PRO A 99 4.35 -6.15 -3.24
C PRO A 99 3.41 -7.21 -3.85
N ALA A 100 2.98 -8.17 -3.04
CA ALA A 100 2.04 -9.21 -3.48
C ALA A 100 0.67 -8.61 -3.80
N LEU A 101 0.18 -7.66 -2.98
CA LEU A 101 -1.08 -6.97 -3.23
C LEU A 101 -1.04 -6.08 -4.46
N LEU A 102 0.06 -5.34 -4.66
CA LEU A 102 0.25 -4.53 -5.85
C LEU A 102 0.28 -5.42 -7.10
N TYR A 103 0.99 -6.55 -7.03
CA TYR A 103 1.07 -7.52 -8.12
C TYR A 103 -0.30 -8.13 -8.45
N LEU A 104 -1.10 -8.48 -7.43
CA LEU A 104 -2.47 -8.94 -7.62
C LEU A 104 -3.32 -7.89 -8.36
N GLY A 105 -3.24 -6.62 -7.95
CA GLY A 105 -3.92 -5.52 -8.63
C GLY A 105 -3.49 -5.38 -10.09
N VAL A 106 -2.19 -5.44 -10.38
CA VAL A 106 -1.68 -5.40 -11.76
C VAL A 106 -2.18 -6.58 -12.58
N ARG A 107 -2.14 -7.80 -12.02
CA ARG A 107 -2.59 -9.02 -12.71
C ARG A 107 -4.08 -8.98 -13.02
N TRP A 108 -4.90 -8.48 -12.10
CA TRP A 108 -6.33 -8.29 -12.33
C TRP A 108 -6.61 -7.19 -13.35
N GLY A 109 -5.88 -6.07 -13.27
CA GLY A 109 -6.02 -4.97 -14.23
C GLY A 109 -5.65 -5.39 -15.64
N TRP A 110 -4.59 -6.18 -15.81
CA TRP A 110 -4.26 -6.78 -17.11
C TRP A 110 -5.38 -7.66 -17.64
N ARG A 111 -6.01 -8.50 -16.81
CA ARG A 111 -7.13 -9.35 -17.24
C ARG A 111 -8.37 -8.55 -17.65
N LEU A 112 -8.62 -7.43 -16.98
CA LEU A 112 -9.73 -6.53 -17.31
C LEU A 112 -9.45 -5.81 -18.63
N TRP A 113 -8.32 -5.12 -18.72
CA TRP A 113 -8.07 -4.21 -19.83
C TRP A 113 -7.58 -4.92 -21.09
N LEU A 114 -6.84 -6.03 -21.02
CA LEU A 114 -6.45 -6.76 -22.23
C LEU A 114 -7.63 -7.36 -23.00
N ARG A 115 -8.79 -7.52 -22.38
CA ARG A 115 -10.01 -7.95 -23.07
C ARG A 115 -10.65 -6.85 -23.92
N ASP A 116 -10.45 -5.58 -23.55
CA ASP A 116 -11.09 -4.43 -24.18
C ASP A 116 -10.23 -3.79 -25.30
N PHE A 117 -8.95 -4.16 -25.38
CA PHE A 117 -7.98 -3.61 -26.35
C PHE A 117 -7.49 -4.64 -27.40
N GLN A 118 -8.21 -5.76 -27.57
CA GLN A 118 -8.06 -6.71 -28.69
C GLN A 118 -9.04 -6.38 -29.81
#